data_AF-A0A3M1KGJ3-F1
#
_entry.id   AF-A0A3M1KGJ3-F1
#
_cell.length_a   1.000
_cell.length_b   1.000
_cell.length_c   1.000
_cell.angle_alpha   90.00
_cell.angle_beta   90.00
_cell.angle_gamma   90.00
#
_symmetry.space_group_name_H-M   'P 1'
#
loop_
_entity.id
_entity.type
_entity.pdbx_description
1 polymer ?
#
loop_
_entity_poly.entity_id
_entity_poly.type
_entity_poly.pdbx_seq_one_letter_code
_entity_poly.pdbx_strand_id
1 'polypeptide(L)'
;MNEAAPAMDGHAAARVFTIPAGVSFVDALASSLLARHAGDDFALADTRILLPNRRSVRALEAAFARCSAGRPLLLPRIEPIGEIEEETLSGRIAKANDVFEIAPAIDDIARLLELMPLVGSFLRPQGGRGIGAAHLLKLAEALARWQDAMDLARCDPDRLDDLVPEEFADHWRDTLEFLKIVRDHWMKGVRERCLLSPARRRVMLLERLAADWRENPP
;
A
#
# COMPACT_ATOMS: atom_id res chain seq x y z
N MET A 1 -32.53 -28.50 -13.68
CA MET A 1 -31.45 -28.70 -14.65
C MET A 1 -30.18 -28.26 -13.94
N ASN A 2 -29.28 -29.22 -13.79
CA ASN A 2 -28.09 -29.20 -12.94
C ASN A 2 -27.00 -28.36 -13.61
N GLU A 3 -26.48 -27.33 -12.95
CA GLU A 3 -25.22 -26.71 -13.37
C GLU A 3 -24.32 -26.58 -12.14
N ALA A 4 -23.22 -27.31 -12.22
CA ALA A 4 -22.28 -27.54 -11.13
C ALA A 4 -21.52 -26.26 -10.78
N ALA A 5 -21.51 -25.91 -9.50
CA ALA A 5 -20.58 -24.93 -8.96
C ALA A 5 -19.15 -25.53 -8.95
N PRO A 6 -18.12 -24.78 -9.37
CA PRO A 6 -16.75 -25.24 -9.24
C PRO A 6 -16.37 -25.29 -7.76
N ALA A 7 -15.59 -26.31 -7.40
CA ALA A 7 -15.03 -26.49 -6.06
C ALA A 7 -14.19 -25.25 -5.69
N MET A 8 -14.64 -24.52 -4.68
CA MET A 8 -13.87 -23.42 -4.08
C MET A 8 -13.19 -23.97 -2.82
N ASP A 9 -11.86 -23.95 -2.85
CA ASP A 9 -10.98 -24.31 -1.74
C ASP A 9 -11.39 -23.65 -0.42
N GLY A 10 -11.21 -24.39 0.68
CA GLY A 10 -11.75 -24.13 2.03
C GLY A 10 -11.30 -22.85 2.75
N HIS A 11 -11.52 -21.69 2.16
CA HIS A 11 -11.49 -20.40 2.84
C HIS A 11 -12.84 -20.12 3.48
N ALA A 12 -12.88 -19.79 4.77
CA ALA A 12 -14.10 -19.28 5.40
C ALA A 12 -14.61 -18.09 4.58
N ALA A 13 -15.81 -18.22 4.00
CA ALA A 13 -16.35 -17.25 3.05
C ALA A 13 -16.34 -15.82 3.66
N ALA A 14 -15.76 -14.86 2.94
CA ALA A 14 -15.71 -13.48 3.37
C ALA A 14 -17.14 -12.96 3.65
N ARG A 15 -17.39 -12.50 4.88
CA ARG A 15 -18.69 -11.93 5.28
C ARG A 15 -18.75 -10.47 4.83
N VAL A 16 -19.32 -10.25 3.64
CA VAL A 16 -19.46 -8.91 3.06
C VAL A 16 -20.74 -8.25 3.57
N PHE A 17 -20.62 -7.02 4.07
CA PHE A 17 -21.74 -6.17 4.51
C PHE A 17 -21.74 -4.85 3.72
N THR A 18 -22.88 -4.19 3.64
CA THR A 18 -23.02 -2.92 2.91
C THR A 18 -23.88 -1.95 3.71
N ILE A 19 -23.50 -0.67 3.66
CA ILE A 19 -24.25 0.44 4.25
C ILE A 19 -24.75 1.33 3.10
N PRO A 20 -26.05 1.67 3.03
CA PRO A 20 -26.59 2.54 1.99
C PRO A 20 -25.91 3.93 1.97
N ALA A 21 -25.71 4.49 0.77
CA ALA A 21 -25.05 5.80 0.63
C ALA A 21 -25.80 6.98 1.27
N GLY A 22 -27.10 6.83 1.56
CA GLY A 22 -27.93 7.86 2.18
C GLY A 22 -27.84 7.94 3.71
N VAL A 23 -27.10 7.04 4.36
CA VAL A 23 -26.91 7.05 5.82
C VAL A 23 -25.46 7.32 6.18
N SER A 24 -25.24 7.91 7.35
CA SER A 24 -23.89 8.09 7.89
C SER A 24 -23.24 6.73 8.12
N PHE A 25 -22.17 6.45 7.37
CA PHE A 25 -21.45 5.18 7.43
C PHE A 25 -20.95 4.86 8.84
N VAL A 26 -20.34 5.83 9.51
CA VAL A 26 -19.75 5.64 10.85
C VAL A 26 -20.81 5.46 11.93
N ASP A 27 -21.95 6.15 11.84
CA ASP A 27 -23.02 6.01 12.81
C ASP A 27 -23.76 4.67 12.62
N ALA A 28 -24.01 4.27 11.36
CA ALA A 28 -24.60 2.97 11.05
C ALA A 28 -23.68 1.82 11.50
N LEU A 29 -22.37 1.93 11.26
CA LEU A 29 -21.40 0.93 11.70
C LEU A 29 -21.33 0.86 13.23
N ALA A 30 -21.17 1.99 13.93
CA ALA A 30 -21.07 2.04 15.38
C ALA A 30 -22.32 1.48 16.07
N SER A 31 -23.51 1.92 15.64
CA SER A 31 -24.78 1.44 16.20
C SER A 31 -25.01 -0.04 15.93
N SER A 32 -24.68 -0.54 14.74
CA SER A 32 -24.78 -1.97 14.42
C SER A 32 -23.82 -2.82 15.24
N LEU A 33 -22.59 -2.36 15.50
CA LEU A 33 -21.63 -3.08 16.32
C LEU A 33 -22.06 -3.09 17.80
N LEU A 34 -22.51 -1.97 18.33
CA LEU A 34 -23.05 -1.90 19.69
C LEU A 34 -24.24 -2.84 19.88
N ALA A 35 -25.16 -2.87 18.92
CA ALA A 35 -26.31 -3.78 18.96
C ALA A 35 -25.89 -5.26 18.90
N ARG A 36 -24.87 -5.58 18.11
CA ARG A 36 -24.36 -6.96 17.95
C ARG A 36 -23.70 -7.50 19.23
N HIS A 37 -23.07 -6.63 20.01
CA HIS A 37 -22.40 -6.97 21.26
C HIS A 37 -23.23 -6.56 22.50
N ALA A 38 -24.52 -6.29 22.32
CA ALA A 38 -25.39 -5.92 23.43
C ALA A 38 -25.44 -7.04 24.49
N GLY A 39 -25.03 -6.71 25.71
CA GLY A 39 -25.00 -7.65 26.85
C GLY A 39 -23.61 -8.22 27.15
N ASP A 40 -22.60 -7.96 26.32
CA ASP A 40 -21.19 -8.28 26.59
C ASP A 40 -20.30 -7.11 26.17
N ASP A 41 -20.06 -6.20 27.12
CA ASP A 41 -19.26 -4.99 26.89
C ASP A 41 -17.78 -5.30 26.60
N PHE A 42 -17.30 -6.50 26.96
CA PHE A 42 -15.91 -6.91 26.69
C PHE A 42 -15.75 -7.47 25.28
N ALA A 43 -16.78 -8.14 24.74
CA ALA A 43 -16.73 -8.66 23.36
C ALA A 43 -16.53 -7.57 22.31
N LEU A 44 -17.00 -6.34 22.56
CA LEU A 44 -16.71 -5.20 21.67
C LEU A 44 -15.22 -4.82 21.72
N ALA A 45 -14.60 -4.84 22.90
CA ALA A 45 -13.19 -4.49 23.09
C ALA A 45 -12.23 -5.47 22.39
N ASP A 46 -12.63 -6.73 22.28
CA ASP A 46 -11.89 -7.77 21.54
C ASP A 46 -12.01 -7.64 20.01
N THR A 47 -12.84 -6.74 19.52
CA THR A 47 -13.00 -6.51 18.07
C THR A 47 -11.88 -5.60 17.55
N ARG A 48 -11.31 -5.96 16.39
CA ARG A 48 -10.40 -5.10 15.62
C ARG A 48 -11.10 -4.52 14.39
N ILE A 49 -10.98 -3.20 14.22
CA ILE A 49 -11.55 -2.47 13.09
C ILE A 49 -10.43 -1.75 12.34
N LEU A 50 -10.25 -2.14 11.07
CA LEU A 50 -9.30 -1.48 10.17
C LEU A 50 -10.02 -0.44 9.31
N LEU A 51 -9.47 0.76 9.26
CA LEU A 51 -10.04 1.90 8.53
C LEU A 51 -9.02 2.51 7.56
N PRO A 52 -9.43 3.21 6.50
CA PRO A 52 -8.51 3.68 5.47
C PRO A 52 -7.43 4.65 6.00
N ASN A 53 -7.81 5.56 6.89
CA ASN A 53 -6.96 6.67 7.32
C ASN A 53 -7.29 7.12 8.75
N ARG A 54 -6.45 7.97 9.35
CA ARG A 54 -6.63 8.45 10.73
C ARG A 54 -7.90 9.29 10.90
N ARG A 55 -8.36 9.95 9.85
CA ARG A 55 -9.61 10.73 9.87
C ARG A 55 -10.82 9.83 10.05
N SER A 56 -10.85 8.67 9.39
CA SER A 56 -11.90 7.66 9.57
C SER A 56 -11.90 7.09 10.99
N VAL A 57 -10.74 6.83 11.58
CA VAL A 57 -10.59 6.37 12.98
C VAL A 57 -11.28 7.35 13.94
N ARG A 58 -10.89 8.62 13.89
CA ARG A 58 -11.49 9.67 14.73
C ARG A 58 -12.99 9.81 14.52
N ALA A 59 -13.45 9.68 13.27
CA ALA A 59 -14.87 9.76 12.94
C ALA A 59 -15.67 8.60 13.55
N LEU A 60 -15.11 7.38 13.54
CA LEU A 60 -15.74 6.20 14.14
C LEU A 60 -15.72 6.25 15.67
N GLU A 61 -14.61 6.68 16.29
CA GLU A 61 -14.54 6.90 17.75
C GLU A 61 -15.61 7.90 18.22
N ALA A 62 -15.74 9.02 17.50
CA ALA A 62 -16.78 10.01 17.79
C ALA A 62 -18.20 9.43 17.57
N ALA A 63 -18.39 8.54 16.61
CA ALA A 63 -19.67 7.86 16.38
C ALA A 63 -20.02 6.91 17.53
N PHE A 64 -19.06 6.14 18.05
CA PHE A 64 -19.26 5.32 19.25
C PHE A 64 -19.67 6.18 20.46
N ALA A 65 -19.00 7.32 20.67
CA ALA A 65 -19.34 8.24 21.77
C ALA A 65 -20.76 8.82 21.64
N ARG A 66 -21.22 9.14 20.41
CA ARG A 66 -22.60 9.58 20.16
C ARG A 66 -23.60 8.45 20.42
N CYS A 67 -23.32 7.25 19.92
CA CYS A 67 -24.22 6.10 20.02
C CYS A 67 -24.32 5.54 21.44
N SER A 68 -23.30 5.75 22.29
CA SER A 68 -23.31 5.28 23.68
C SER A 68 -24.23 6.09 24.60
N ALA A 69 -24.73 7.25 24.14
CA ALA A 69 -25.58 8.15 24.91
C ALA A 69 -25.01 8.47 26.32
N GLY A 70 -23.69 8.64 26.42
CA GLY A 70 -23.00 8.96 27.67
C GLY A 70 -22.64 7.75 28.54
N ARG A 71 -22.96 6.53 28.11
CA ARG A 71 -22.46 5.32 28.78
C ARG A 71 -20.97 5.14 28.49
N PRO A 72 -20.16 4.79 29.51
CA PRO A 72 -18.77 4.43 29.29
C PRO A 72 -18.71 3.16 28.44
N LEU A 73 -17.80 3.14 27.46
CA LEU A 73 -17.57 2.00 26.58
C LEU A 73 -16.09 1.66 26.55
N LEU A 74 -15.79 0.37 26.55
CA LEU A 74 -14.48 -0.11 26.11
C LEU A 74 -14.52 -0.19 24.58
N LEU A 75 -13.74 0.65 23.93
CA LEU A 75 -13.72 0.73 22.47
C LEU A 75 -12.98 -0.47 21.86
N PRO A 76 -13.38 -0.91 20.66
CA PRO A 76 -12.59 -1.87 19.89
C PRO A 76 -11.21 -1.29 19.55
N ARG A 77 -10.30 -2.15 19.09
CA ARG A 77 -9.03 -1.68 18.50
C ARG A 77 -9.30 -1.09 17.12
N ILE A 78 -9.43 0.24 17.04
CA ILE A 78 -9.69 0.96 15.78
C ILE A 78 -8.37 1.50 15.23
N GLU A 79 -7.99 1.07 14.04
CA GLU A 79 -6.65 1.35 13.50
C GLU A 79 -6.70 1.77 12.03
N PRO A 80 -5.87 2.75 11.61
CA PRO A 80 -5.74 3.07 10.20
C PRO A 80 -4.89 2.01 9.50
N ILE A 81 -5.18 1.66 8.24
CA ILE A 81 -4.35 0.77 7.41
C ILE A 81 -3.48 1.56 6.40
N GLY A 82 -3.99 2.68 5.89
CA GLY A 82 -3.29 3.49 4.88
C GLY A 82 -2.13 4.32 5.44
N GLU A 83 -2.16 4.67 6.73
CA GLU A 83 -1.20 5.56 7.38
C GLU A 83 -0.36 4.86 8.48
N ILE A 84 -0.22 3.54 8.44
CA ILE A 84 0.62 2.82 9.42
C ILE A 84 2.10 3.13 9.14
N GLU A 85 2.84 3.52 10.17
CA GLU A 85 4.30 3.67 10.11
C GLU A 85 4.98 2.30 9.96
N GLU A 86 6.10 2.25 9.24
CA GLU A 86 6.76 0.97 8.94
C GLU A 86 7.17 0.19 10.19
N GLU A 87 7.67 0.87 11.23
CA GLU A 87 8.04 0.27 12.51
C GLU A 87 6.83 -0.36 13.20
N THR A 88 5.69 0.35 13.19
CA THR A 88 4.44 -0.15 13.74
C THR A 88 3.93 -1.37 12.95
N LEU A 89 4.09 -1.36 11.62
CA LEU A 89 3.69 -2.48 10.77
C LEU A 89 4.57 -3.71 11.03
N SER A 90 5.88 -3.50 11.15
CA SER A 90 6.88 -4.51 11.45
C SER A 90 6.62 -5.18 12.80
N GLY A 91 6.32 -4.38 13.84
CA GLY A 91 6.00 -4.90 15.18
C GLY A 91 4.68 -5.69 15.26
N ARG A 92 3.84 -5.68 14.23
CA ARG A 92 2.60 -6.48 14.17
C ARG A 92 2.79 -7.86 13.56
N ILE A 93 3.93 -8.10 12.90
CA ILE A 93 4.27 -9.40 12.32
C ILE A 93 4.71 -10.32 13.47
N ALA A 94 4.11 -11.50 13.54
CA ALA A 94 4.19 -12.35 14.72
C ALA A 94 5.59 -12.93 14.93
N LYS A 95 6.31 -13.24 13.84
CA LYS A 95 7.66 -13.78 13.89
C LYS A 95 8.65 -12.71 13.43
N ALA A 96 9.51 -12.27 14.35
CA ALA A 96 10.52 -11.26 14.05
C ALA A 96 11.44 -11.64 12.87
N ASN A 97 11.74 -12.93 12.71
CA ASN A 97 12.54 -13.46 11.59
C ASN A 97 11.93 -13.09 10.22
N ASP A 98 10.60 -13.10 10.10
CA ASP A 98 9.94 -12.76 8.84
C ASP A 98 10.15 -11.30 8.44
N VAL A 99 10.31 -10.40 9.43
CA VAL A 99 10.65 -9.00 9.21
C VAL A 99 12.09 -8.85 8.76
N PHE A 100 13.01 -9.61 9.38
CA PHE A 100 14.44 -9.60 9.05
C PHE A 100 14.75 -10.15 7.65
N GLU A 101 13.89 -11.03 7.12
CA GLU A 101 13.98 -11.52 5.73
C GLU A 101 13.62 -10.43 4.69
N ILE A 102 12.88 -9.39 5.10
CA ILE A 102 12.52 -8.27 4.22
C ILE A 102 13.67 -7.26 4.24
N ALA A 103 14.28 -7.04 3.08
CA ALA A 103 15.34 -6.05 2.87
C ALA A 103 14.90 -4.62 3.25
N PRO A 104 15.79 -3.80 3.86
CA PRO A 104 15.46 -2.45 4.28
C PRO A 104 15.16 -1.53 3.09
N ALA A 105 14.36 -0.49 3.32
CA ALA A 105 14.11 0.52 2.32
C ALA A 105 15.35 1.41 2.14
N ILE A 106 15.62 1.78 0.89
CA ILE A 106 16.56 2.86 0.59
C ILE A 106 16.01 4.19 1.13
N ASP A 107 16.90 5.03 1.66
CA ASP A 107 16.57 6.39 2.06
C ASP A 107 16.12 7.24 0.85
N ASP A 108 15.15 8.13 1.05
CA ASP A 108 14.55 8.93 -0.02
C ASP A 108 15.59 9.85 -0.69
N ILE A 109 16.47 10.49 0.08
CA ILE A 109 17.49 11.38 -0.46
C ILE A 109 18.55 10.55 -1.19
N ALA A 110 19.00 9.45 -0.59
CA ALA A 110 19.94 8.54 -1.24
C ALA A 110 19.38 8.04 -2.58
N ARG A 111 18.11 7.64 -2.64
CA ARG A 111 17.43 7.24 -3.87
C ARG A 111 17.43 8.35 -4.92
N LEU A 112 17.13 9.59 -4.54
CA LEU A 112 17.13 10.71 -5.49
C LEU A 112 18.54 10.96 -6.05
N LEU A 113 19.58 10.88 -5.22
CA LEU A 113 20.97 11.02 -5.64
C LEU A 113 21.43 9.92 -6.61
N GLU A 114 20.84 8.73 -6.52
CA GLU A 114 21.06 7.62 -7.46
C GLU A 114 20.31 7.80 -8.78
N LEU A 115 19.08 8.33 -8.74
CA LEU A 115 18.25 8.53 -9.91
C LEU A 115 18.69 9.74 -10.75
N MET A 116 19.16 10.82 -10.13
CA MET A 116 19.54 12.06 -10.82
C MET A 116 20.59 11.87 -11.93
N PRO A 117 21.69 11.11 -11.73
CA PRO A 117 22.65 10.81 -12.80
C PRO A 117 22.03 10.03 -13.97
N LEU A 118 21.06 9.15 -13.71
CA LEU A 118 20.36 8.37 -14.75
C LEU A 118 19.45 9.25 -15.60
N VAL A 119 18.70 10.14 -14.94
CA VAL A 119 17.93 11.17 -15.64
C VAL A 119 18.87 12.04 -16.50
N GLY A 120 20.01 12.46 -15.93
CA GLY A 120 20.98 13.29 -16.63
C GLY A 120 21.63 12.60 -17.83
N SER A 121 21.97 11.31 -17.71
CA SER A 121 22.58 10.54 -18.81
C SER A 121 21.59 10.34 -19.96
N PHE A 122 20.30 10.14 -19.66
CA PHE A 122 19.25 10.00 -20.66
C PHE A 122 18.95 11.31 -21.42
N LEU A 123 18.92 12.46 -20.73
CA LEU A 123 18.56 13.73 -21.36
C LEU A 123 19.69 14.34 -22.19
N ARG A 124 20.96 14.02 -21.90
CA ARG A 124 22.13 14.59 -22.60
C ARG A 124 22.13 14.33 -24.12
N PRO A 125 21.89 13.10 -24.62
CA PRO A 125 21.77 12.83 -26.06
C PRO A 125 20.62 13.57 -26.75
N GLN A 126 19.53 13.87 -26.03
CA GLN A 126 18.32 14.51 -26.56
C GLN A 126 18.42 16.05 -26.63
N GLY A 127 19.63 16.61 -26.58
CA GLY A 127 19.84 18.05 -26.58
C GLY A 127 19.72 18.71 -25.20
N GLY A 128 19.56 17.93 -24.12
CA GLY A 128 19.53 18.39 -22.73
C GLY A 128 20.87 18.90 -22.18
N ARG A 129 21.67 19.60 -22.98
CA ARG A 129 22.92 20.23 -22.52
C ARG A 129 22.57 21.42 -21.63
N GLY A 130 23.06 21.41 -20.39
CA GLY A 130 22.87 22.53 -19.45
C GLY A 130 21.62 22.42 -18.56
N ILE A 131 20.99 21.24 -18.45
CA ILE A 131 19.91 21.02 -17.47
C ILE A 131 20.47 21.21 -16.05
N GLY A 132 19.92 22.19 -15.32
CA GLY A 132 20.32 22.47 -13.95
C GLY A 132 19.92 21.37 -12.96
N ALA A 133 20.67 21.26 -11.87
CA ALA A 133 20.44 20.24 -10.84
C ALA A 133 19.00 20.21 -10.29
N ALA A 134 18.37 21.39 -10.14
CA ALA A 134 16.98 21.50 -9.68
C ALA A 134 15.98 20.83 -10.63
N HIS A 135 16.23 20.87 -11.93
CA HIS A 135 15.37 20.20 -12.92
C HIS A 135 15.59 18.69 -12.88
N LEU A 136 16.84 18.23 -12.78
CA LEU A 136 17.16 16.81 -12.61
C LEU A 136 16.52 16.22 -11.36
N LEU A 137 16.55 16.96 -10.25
CA LEU A 137 15.92 16.56 -8.99
C LEU A 137 14.40 16.37 -9.17
N LYS A 138 13.70 17.33 -9.78
CA LYS A 138 12.25 17.21 -10.04
C LYS A 138 11.89 16.00 -10.89
N LEU A 139 12.71 15.70 -11.90
CA LEU A 139 12.51 14.52 -12.74
C LEU A 139 12.82 13.22 -11.99
N ALA A 140 13.86 13.21 -11.15
CA ALA A 140 14.16 12.08 -10.27
C ALA A 140 13.02 11.83 -9.27
N GLU A 141 12.43 12.87 -8.69
CA GLU A 141 11.24 12.77 -7.81
C GLU A 141 10.03 12.21 -8.57
N ALA A 142 9.78 12.67 -9.80
CA ALA A 142 8.71 12.13 -10.63
C ALA A 142 8.92 10.64 -10.94
N LEU A 143 10.16 10.26 -11.23
CA LEU A 143 10.55 8.89 -11.52
C LEU A 143 10.43 7.98 -10.29
N ALA A 144 10.86 8.44 -9.11
CA ALA A 144 10.69 7.73 -7.85
C ALA A 144 9.20 7.49 -7.54
N ARG A 145 8.35 8.51 -7.71
CA ARG A 145 6.89 8.36 -7.55
C ARG A 145 6.28 7.37 -8.54
N TRP A 146 6.75 7.36 -9.77
CA TRP A 146 6.30 6.38 -10.77
C TRP A 146 6.69 4.95 -10.37
N GLN A 147 7.93 4.73 -9.92
CA GLN A 147 8.38 3.43 -9.40
C GLN A 147 7.52 2.97 -8.21
N ASP A 148 7.25 3.88 -7.26
CA ASP A 148 6.40 3.56 -6.11
C ASP A 148 4.97 3.20 -6.52
N ALA A 149 4.43 3.88 -7.54
CA ALA A 149 3.14 3.54 -8.09
C ALA A 149 3.13 2.13 -8.72
N MET A 150 4.21 1.73 -9.41
CA MET A 150 4.36 0.37 -9.95
C MET A 150 4.43 -0.68 -8.85
N ASP A 151 5.21 -0.41 -7.79
CA ASP A 151 5.31 -1.30 -6.64
C ASP A 151 3.97 -1.49 -5.92
N LEU A 152 3.24 -0.39 -5.68
CA LEU A 152 1.91 -0.42 -5.05
C LEU A 152 0.88 -1.15 -5.92
N ALA A 153 0.92 -0.93 -7.24
CA ALA A 153 0.06 -1.60 -8.20
C ALA A 153 0.46 -3.07 -8.46
N ARG A 154 1.59 -3.53 -7.91
CA ARG A 154 2.17 -4.86 -8.14
C ARG A 154 2.38 -5.13 -9.63
N CYS A 155 2.73 -4.09 -10.38
CA CYS A 155 3.06 -4.22 -11.77
C CYS A 155 4.44 -4.86 -11.91
N ASP A 156 4.54 -5.83 -12.79
CA ASP A 156 5.82 -6.39 -13.17
C ASP A 156 6.55 -5.39 -14.10
N PRO A 157 7.73 -4.88 -13.71
CA PRO A 157 8.50 -3.96 -14.55
C PRO A 157 8.88 -4.56 -15.91
N ASP A 158 8.95 -5.89 -16.03
CA ASP A 158 9.30 -6.56 -17.28
C ASP A 158 8.19 -6.40 -18.33
N ARG A 159 6.93 -6.17 -17.90
CA ARG A 159 5.79 -5.89 -18.79
C ARG A 159 5.85 -4.52 -19.46
N LEU A 160 6.84 -3.69 -19.14
CA LEU A 160 7.15 -2.50 -19.94
C LEU A 160 7.49 -2.86 -21.39
N ASP A 161 7.99 -4.07 -21.64
CA ASP A 161 8.28 -4.56 -22.98
C ASP A 161 7.02 -4.89 -23.80
N ASP A 162 5.91 -5.16 -23.12
CA ASP A 162 4.62 -5.52 -23.72
C ASP A 162 3.71 -4.31 -24.02
N LEU A 163 4.14 -3.09 -23.64
CA LEU A 163 3.41 -1.87 -23.97
C LEU A 163 3.51 -1.64 -25.49
N VAL A 164 2.45 -2.06 -26.20
CA VAL A 164 2.39 -2.17 -27.67
C VAL A 164 2.80 -0.85 -28.36
N PRO A 165 3.85 -0.84 -29.20
CA PRO A 165 4.42 0.39 -29.77
C PRO A 165 3.70 1.02 -30.97
N GLU A 166 2.66 0.39 -31.53
CA GLU A 166 2.16 0.78 -32.87
C GLU A 166 1.28 2.05 -32.89
N GLU A 167 0.74 2.47 -31.74
CA GLU A 167 -0.25 3.58 -31.68
C GLU A 167 0.24 4.85 -30.97
N PHE A 168 1.47 4.85 -30.45
CA PHE A 168 1.97 5.98 -29.67
C PHE A 168 2.75 6.99 -30.52
N ALA A 169 2.42 8.27 -30.38
CA ALA A 169 3.17 9.39 -30.99
C ALA A 169 4.67 9.28 -30.66
N ASP A 170 5.56 9.71 -31.57
CA ASP A 170 7.02 9.54 -31.48
C ASP A 170 7.62 9.81 -30.08
N HIS A 171 7.12 10.83 -29.38
CA HIS A 171 7.56 11.20 -28.02
C HIS A 171 7.37 10.12 -26.94
N TRP A 172 6.40 9.24 -27.09
CA TRP A 172 6.15 8.14 -26.14
C TRP A 172 7.16 7.01 -26.29
N ARG A 173 7.72 6.81 -27.49
CA ARG A 173 8.78 5.81 -27.72
C ARG A 173 10.04 6.15 -26.93
N ASP A 174 10.45 7.42 -26.97
CA ASP A 174 11.59 7.91 -26.20
C ASP A 174 11.38 7.74 -24.69
N THR A 175 10.15 8.01 -24.22
CA THR A 175 9.78 7.85 -22.80
C THR A 175 9.81 6.39 -22.39
N LEU A 176 9.36 5.47 -23.24
CA LEU A 176 9.39 4.04 -22.94
C LEU A 176 10.83 3.51 -22.90
N GLU A 177 11.68 3.93 -23.84
CA GLU A 177 13.12 3.58 -23.82
C GLU A 177 13.79 4.08 -22.53
N PHE A 178 13.47 5.30 -22.09
CA PHE A 178 13.93 5.80 -20.79
C PHE A 178 13.51 4.90 -19.63
N LEU A 179 12.23 4.55 -19.55
CA LEU A 179 11.70 3.75 -18.45
C LEU A 179 12.34 2.36 -18.41
N LYS A 180 12.66 1.77 -19.57
CA LYS A 180 13.42 0.52 -19.66
C LYS A 180 14.85 0.67 -19.14
N ILE A 181 15.56 1.74 -19.52
CA ILE A 181 16.91 2.02 -19.00
C ILE A 181 16.88 2.22 -17.48
N VAL A 182 15.90 2.98 -16.98
CA VAL A 182 15.73 3.19 -15.54
C VAL A 182 15.44 1.87 -14.85
N ARG A 183 14.50 1.05 -15.36
CA ARG A 183 14.20 -0.28 -14.83
C ARG A 183 15.49 -1.08 -14.71
N ASP A 184 16.24 -1.23 -15.78
CA ASP A 184 17.41 -2.11 -15.82
C ASP A 184 18.51 -1.62 -14.86
N HIS A 185 18.78 -0.31 -14.82
CA HIS A 185 19.80 0.26 -13.96
C HIS A 185 19.40 0.25 -12.48
N TRP A 186 18.16 0.65 -12.18
CA TRP A 186 17.63 0.65 -10.82
C TRP A 186 17.53 -0.75 -10.26
N MET A 187 16.95 -1.69 -11.02
CA MET A 187 16.82 -3.08 -10.58
C MET A 187 18.19 -3.70 -10.34
N LYS A 188 19.20 -3.36 -11.14
CA LYS A 188 20.58 -3.81 -10.88
C LYS A 188 21.18 -3.20 -9.61
N GLY A 189 21.14 -1.87 -9.47
CA GLY A 189 21.73 -1.17 -8.34
C GLY A 189 21.04 -1.42 -6.99
N VAL A 190 19.73 -1.72 -7.00
CA VAL A 190 18.97 -2.09 -5.79
C VAL A 190 19.24 -3.54 -5.41
N ARG A 191 19.29 -4.47 -6.37
CA ARG A 191 19.62 -5.88 -6.13
C ARG A 191 21.04 -6.04 -5.59
N GLU A 192 22.01 -5.31 -6.11
CA GLU A 192 23.41 -5.36 -5.66
C GLU A 192 23.58 -4.90 -4.19
N ARG A 193 22.67 -4.05 -3.70
CA ARG A 193 22.71 -3.50 -2.33
C ARG A 193 21.72 -4.16 -1.36
N CYS A 194 20.94 -5.14 -1.83
CA CYS A 194 19.87 -5.77 -1.05
C CYS A 194 18.93 -4.73 -0.40
N LEU A 195 18.59 -3.67 -1.13
CA LEU A 195 17.65 -2.64 -0.67
C LEU A 195 16.29 -2.81 -1.36
N LEU A 196 15.27 -2.11 -0.89
CA LEU A 196 13.96 -2.00 -1.53
C LEU A 196 13.57 -0.53 -1.68
N SER A 197 12.61 -0.22 -2.58
CA SER A 197 11.90 1.06 -2.46
C SER A 197 11.04 1.05 -1.19
N PRO A 198 10.73 2.23 -0.60
CA PRO A 198 9.81 2.33 0.53
C PRO A 198 8.44 1.70 0.23
N ALA A 199 7.91 1.94 -0.97
CA ALA A 199 6.64 1.36 -1.42
C ALA A 199 6.69 -0.18 -1.49
N ARG A 200 7.75 -0.74 -2.09
CA ARG A 200 7.92 -2.20 -2.19
C ARG A 200 8.03 -2.86 -0.83
N ARG A 201 8.85 -2.29 0.06
CA ARG A 201 9.01 -2.79 1.43
C ARG A 201 7.69 -2.78 2.18
N ARG A 202 6.92 -1.68 2.07
CA ARG A 202 5.58 -1.58 2.67
C ARG A 202 4.63 -2.67 2.16
N VAL A 203 4.61 -2.92 0.85
CA VAL A 203 3.80 -3.99 0.26
C VAL A 203 4.20 -5.35 0.84
N MET A 204 5.49 -5.65 0.91
CA MET A 204 5.99 -6.93 1.45
C MET A 204 5.62 -7.12 2.94
N LEU A 205 5.75 -6.07 3.76
CA LEU A 205 5.34 -6.11 5.16
C LEU A 205 3.83 -6.35 5.32
N LEU A 206 3.00 -5.71 4.50
CA LEU A 206 1.54 -5.92 4.50
C LEU A 206 1.18 -7.35 4.05
N GLU A 207 1.87 -7.88 3.04
CA GLU A 207 1.68 -9.26 2.57
C GLU A 207 2.04 -10.27 3.65
N ARG A 208 3.15 -10.04 4.36
CA ARG A 208 3.55 -10.89 5.47
C ARG A 208 2.55 -10.84 6.61
N LEU A 209 2.15 -9.64 7.03
CA LEU A 209 1.11 -9.47 8.05
C LEU A 209 -0.19 -10.19 7.66
N ALA A 210 -0.60 -10.08 6.40
CA ALA A 210 -1.79 -10.75 5.90
C ALA A 210 -1.65 -12.28 5.86
N ALA A 211 -0.44 -12.81 5.67
CA ALA A 211 -0.17 -14.25 5.76
C ALA A 211 -0.23 -14.74 7.21
N ASP A 212 0.42 -14.02 8.13
CA ASP A 212 0.38 -14.31 9.56
C ASP A 212 -1.05 -14.35 10.10
N TRP A 213 -1.89 -13.38 9.71
CA TRP A 213 -3.30 -13.32 10.14
C TRP A 213 -4.19 -14.36 9.47
N ARG A 214 -3.77 -14.94 8.33
CA ARG A 214 -4.48 -16.10 7.75
C ARG A 214 -4.23 -17.37 8.55
N GLU A 215 -3.02 -17.54 9.07
CA GLU A 215 -2.66 -18.67 9.93
C GLU A 215 -3.20 -18.50 11.36
N ASN A 216 -3.13 -17.27 11.88
CA ASN A 216 -3.55 -16.92 13.24
C ASN A 216 -4.43 -15.67 13.19
N PRO A 217 -5.75 -15.84 12.92
CA PRO A 217 -6.67 -14.71 12.88
C PRO A 217 -6.65 -13.93 14.20
N PRO A 218 -6.58 -12.60 14.15
CA PRO A 218 -6.61 -11.75 15.34
C PRO A 218 -7.98 -11.68 16.00
#